data_AF-A0A7S0YJL1-F1
#
_entry.id   AF-A0A7S0YJL1-F1
#
_cell.length_a   1.000
_cell.length_b   1.000
_cell.length_c   1.000
_cell.angle_alpha   90.00
_cell.angle_beta   90.00
_cell.angle_gamma   90.00
#
_symmetry.space_group_name_H-M   'P 1'
#
loop_
_entity.id
_entity.type
_entity.pdbx_description
1 polymer ?
#
loop_
_entity_poly.entity_id
_entity_poly.type
_entity_poly.pdbx_seq_one_letter_code
_entity_poly.pdbx_strand_id
1 'polypeptide(L)'
;GSPDHVRGGFWDTYWTSAIVAAAQQCPCVCDDLIDATHEPQGIYGVSLFVDGAWQLVNVDGHLPCFKRAAAGSAAQWQLLFGSPYDHTEVWASVVFKAHVKVSGGSYEVATARGLGPLLGHVLGARDARTVPLSGLRGE
;
A
#
# COMPACT_ATOMS: atom_id res chain seq x y z
N GLY A 1 -1.06 20.86 26.23
CA GLY A 1 -0.82 19.87 25.17
C GLY A 1 -1.75 20.19 24.03
N SER A 2 -1.22 20.61 22.87
CA SER A 2 -2.07 20.94 21.72
C SER A 2 -2.60 19.65 21.07
N PRO A 3 -3.91 19.54 20.80
CA PRO A 3 -4.52 18.39 20.12
C PRO A 3 -4.35 18.39 18.59
N ASP A 4 -3.44 19.21 18.03
CA ASP A 4 -3.36 19.40 16.57
C ASP A 4 -2.48 18.37 15.84
N HIS A 5 -1.77 17.48 16.54
CA HIS A 5 -0.95 16.44 15.90
C HIS A 5 -1.74 15.25 15.30
N VAL A 6 -3.06 15.20 15.50
CA VAL A 6 -3.91 14.10 14.96
C VAL A 6 -4.64 14.53 13.68
N ARG A 7 -4.47 15.77 13.23
CA ARG A 7 -5.10 16.28 11.99
C ARG A 7 -4.32 15.89 10.74
N GLY A 8 -4.54 14.65 10.28
CA GLY A 8 -4.72 14.32 8.86
C GLY A 8 -3.49 14.36 7.92
N GLY A 9 -2.45 13.55 8.15
CA GLY A 9 -1.38 13.45 7.16
C GLY A 9 -0.26 12.44 7.39
N PHE A 10 -0.31 11.56 8.39
CA PHE A 10 0.84 10.68 8.67
C PHE A 10 0.95 9.46 7.72
N TRP A 11 -0.12 9.12 7.01
CA TRP A 11 -0.17 7.92 6.14
C TRP A 11 -0.29 8.25 4.65
N ASP A 12 -0.12 9.52 4.28
CA ASP A 12 -0.48 10.01 2.95
C ASP A 12 0.59 9.71 1.90
N THR A 13 0.13 9.06 0.83
CA THR A 13 0.58 9.06 -0.56
C THR A 13 1.75 8.21 -1.05
N TYR A 14 2.85 7.91 -0.34
CA TYR A 14 3.94 7.20 -1.04
C TYR A 14 3.51 5.80 -1.52
N TRP A 15 2.93 4.96 -0.67
CA TRP A 15 2.57 3.59 -1.05
C TRP A 15 1.46 3.54 -2.10
N THR A 16 0.46 4.42 -1.99
CA THR A 16 -0.61 4.53 -2.99
C THR A 16 -0.05 5.02 -4.32
N SER A 17 0.86 6.00 -4.31
CA SER A 17 1.56 6.45 -5.52
C SER A 17 2.43 5.36 -6.14
N ALA A 18 3.07 4.50 -5.34
CA ALA A 18 3.82 3.34 -5.87
C ALA A 18 2.89 2.38 -6.61
N ILE A 19 1.77 2.02 -6.00
CA ILE A 19 0.82 1.09 -6.58
C ILE A 19 0.19 1.69 -7.85
N VAL A 20 -0.21 2.96 -7.81
CA VAL A 20 -0.76 3.67 -8.99
C VAL A 20 0.29 3.81 -10.09
N ALA A 21 1.53 4.17 -9.76
CA ALA A 21 2.61 4.24 -10.74
C ALA A 21 2.90 2.88 -11.37
N ALA A 22 2.89 1.81 -10.57
CA ALA A 22 3.04 0.46 -11.06
C ALA A 22 1.90 0.09 -12.02
N ALA A 23 0.67 0.42 -11.66
CA ALA A 23 -0.51 0.20 -12.50
C ALA A 23 -0.45 0.95 -13.83
N GLN A 24 0.06 2.18 -13.83
CA GLN A 24 0.20 2.98 -15.04
C GLN A 24 1.34 2.50 -15.95
N GLN A 25 2.46 2.05 -15.38
CA GLN A 25 3.63 1.63 -16.14
C GLN A 25 3.46 0.22 -16.74
N CYS A 26 2.80 -0.68 -16.02
CA CYS A 26 2.60 -2.06 -16.44
C CYS A 26 1.16 -2.51 -16.13
N PRO A 27 0.17 -2.17 -16.98
CA PRO A 27 -1.22 -2.58 -16.77
C PRO A 27 -1.39 -4.11 -16.66
N CYS A 28 -0.62 -4.88 -17.41
CA CYS A 28 -0.63 -6.34 -17.34
C CYS A 28 -0.17 -6.90 -15.99
N VAL A 29 0.68 -6.17 -15.26
CA VAL A 29 1.08 -6.57 -13.90
C VAL A 29 -0.08 -6.38 -12.92
N CYS A 30 -0.98 -5.41 -13.18
CA CYS A 30 -2.16 -5.20 -12.34
C CYS A 30 -3.24 -6.25 -12.52
N ASP A 31 -3.43 -6.78 -13.73
CA ASP A 31 -4.42 -7.83 -13.99
C ASP A 31 -4.11 -9.12 -13.18
N ASP A 32 -2.82 -9.44 -13.01
CA ASP A 32 -2.35 -10.61 -12.24
C ASP A 32 -1.93 -10.28 -10.79
N LEU A 33 -2.06 -9.01 -10.37
CA LEU A 33 -1.59 -8.56 -9.06
C LEU A 33 -2.41 -9.16 -7.91
N ILE A 34 -3.72 -9.33 -8.12
CA ILE A 34 -4.65 -9.79 -7.09
C ILE A 34 -5.36 -11.04 -7.56
N ASP A 35 -5.19 -12.12 -6.81
CA ASP A 35 -5.99 -13.33 -6.90
C ASP A 35 -7.17 -13.25 -5.93
N ALA A 36 -8.37 -13.02 -6.48
CA ALA A 36 -9.63 -12.94 -5.74
C ALA A 36 -10.35 -14.30 -5.63
N THR A 37 -9.73 -15.42 -6.03
CA THR A 37 -10.36 -16.75 -6.03
C THR A 37 -10.95 -17.13 -4.66
N HIS A 38 -10.33 -16.67 -3.56
CA HIS A 38 -10.76 -16.95 -2.19
C HIS A 38 -11.36 -15.74 -1.44
N GLU A 39 -11.76 -14.70 -2.18
CA GLU A 39 -12.40 -13.51 -1.59
C GLU A 39 -13.62 -13.85 -0.73
N PRO A 40 -14.51 -14.81 -1.10
CA PRO A 40 -15.65 -15.18 -0.25
C PRO A 40 -15.27 -15.75 1.12
N GLN A 41 -14.05 -16.29 1.26
CA GLN A 41 -13.48 -16.75 2.52
C GLN A 41 -12.71 -15.65 3.27
N GLY A 42 -12.70 -14.42 2.73
CA GLY A 42 -11.96 -13.30 3.25
C GLY A 42 -10.45 -13.45 3.07
N ILE A 43 -10.00 -14.17 2.03
CA ILE A 43 -8.59 -14.38 1.73
C ILE A 43 -8.30 -13.78 0.35
N TYR A 44 -7.23 -13.00 0.27
CA TYR A 44 -6.76 -12.39 -0.96
C TYR A 44 -5.34 -12.86 -1.23
N GLY A 45 -5.08 -13.34 -2.46
CA GLY A 45 -3.74 -13.61 -2.93
C GLY A 45 -3.16 -12.36 -3.61
N VAL A 46 -1.89 -12.04 -3.34
CA VAL A 46 -1.19 -10.93 -4.01
C VAL A 46 0.10 -11.42 -4.62
N SER A 47 0.27 -11.23 -5.92
CA SER A 47 1.50 -11.59 -6.63
C SER A 47 2.60 -10.56 -6.34
N LEU A 48 3.61 -10.94 -5.57
CA LEU A 48 4.75 -10.09 -5.24
C LEU A 48 6.07 -10.73 -5.66
N PHE A 49 6.98 -9.93 -6.17
CA PHE A 49 8.36 -10.33 -6.45
C PHE A 49 9.20 -10.28 -5.17
N VAL A 50 9.55 -11.46 -4.65
CA VAL A 50 10.25 -11.62 -3.38
C VAL A 50 11.43 -12.57 -3.60
N ASP A 51 12.61 -12.17 -3.13
CA ASP A 51 13.86 -12.93 -3.24
C ASP A 51 14.19 -13.42 -4.67
N GLY A 52 13.88 -12.59 -5.67
CA GLY A 52 14.22 -12.87 -7.06
C GLY A 52 13.21 -13.73 -7.83
N ALA A 53 12.05 -14.05 -7.23
CA ALA A 53 10.98 -14.79 -7.87
C ALA A 53 9.60 -14.21 -7.56
N TRP A 54 8.62 -14.41 -8.46
CA TRP A 54 7.23 -14.08 -8.21
C TRP A 54 6.60 -15.10 -7.27
N GLN A 55 5.92 -14.63 -6.23
CA GLN A 55 5.29 -15.45 -5.20
C GLN A 55 3.86 -14.95 -4.95
N LEU A 56 2.93 -15.88 -4.77
CA LEU A 56 1.57 -15.55 -4.35
C LEU A 56 1.52 -15.44 -2.83
N VAL A 57 1.31 -14.23 -2.33
CA VAL A 57 1.25 -13.92 -0.90
C VAL A 57 -0.20 -13.81 -0.46
N ASN A 58 -0.66 -14.81 0.30
CA ASN A 58 -2.02 -14.79 0.84
C ASN A 58 -2.11 -13.92 2.10
N VAL A 59 -3.12 -13.05 2.14
CA VAL A 59 -3.49 -12.23 3.30
C VAL A 59 -4.98 -12.34 3.58
N ASP A 60 -5.37 -12.23 4.85
CA ASP A 60 -6.78 -12.19 5.23
C ASP A 60 -7.38 -10.77 5.03
N GLY A 61 -8.71 -10.67 5.07
CA GLY A 61 -9.47 -9.44 4.91
C GLY A 61 -9.51 -8.51 6.14
N HIS A 62 -8.82 -8.82 7.24
CA HIS A 62 -8.77 -7.92 8.39
C HIS A 62 -7.79 -6.77 8.14
N LEU A 63 -8.32 -5.65 7.67
CA LEU A 63 -7.55 -4.44 7.40
C LEU A 63 -7.52 -3.52 8.63
N PRO A 64 -6.39 -2.83 8.90
CA PRO A 64 -6.33 -1.84 9.97
C PRO A 64 -7.31 -0.69 9.71
N CYS A 65 -8.12 -0.36 10.71
CA CYS A 65 -9.13 0.70 10.64
C CYS A 65 -9.03 1.63 11.84
N PHE A 66 -9.46 2.87 11.67
CA PHE A 66 -9.65 3.82 12.77
C PHE A 66 -11.06 4.40 12.74
N LYS A 67 -11.56 4.81 13.90
CA LYS A 67 -12.88 5.42 14.03
C LYS A 67 -12.74 6.94 14.00
N ARG A 68 -13.18 7.57 12.92
CA ARG A 68 -13.15 9.03 12.78
C ARG A 68 -14.37 9.63 13.47
N ALA A 69 -14.13 10.39 14.54
CA ALA A 69 -15.17 11.22 15.13
C ALA A 69 -15.48 12.37 14.17
N ALA A 70 -16.72 12.43 13.69
CA ALA A 70 -17.21 13.54 12.88
C ALA A 70 -18.03 14.46 13.79
N ALA A 71 -17.79 15.77 13.70
CA ALA A 71 -18.53 16.75 14.49
C ALA A 71 -20.01 16.73 14.05
N GLY A 72 -20.88 16.20 14.91
CA GLY A 72 -22.33 16.18 14.69
C GLY A 72 -22.89 14.98 13.92
N SER A 73 -22.08 13.99 13.52
CA SER A 73 -22.57 12.74 12.92
C SER A 73 -22.07 11.50 13.67
N ALA A 74 -22.74 10.37 13.45
CA ALA A 74 -22.27 9.09 13.97
C ALA A 74 -20.83 8.85 13.48
N ALA A 75 -19.95 8.43 14.40
CA ALA A 75 -18.56 8.16 14.09
C ALA A 75 -18.43 6.99 13.10
N GLN A 76 -17.64 7.19 12.05
CA GLN A 76 -17.48 6.24 10.95
C GLN A 76 -16.13 5.53 11.03
N TRP A 77 -16.12 4.25 10.65
CA TRP A 77 -14.88 3.50 10.46
C TRP A 77 -14.25 3.88 9.12
N GLN A 78 -12.94 4.11 9.12
CA GLN A 78 -12.14 4.38 7.95
C GLN A 78 -10.93 3.45 7.93
N LEU A 79 -10.53 2.99 6.75
CA LEU A 79 -9.29 2.25 6.58
C LEU A 79 -8.10 3.14 6.92
N LEU A 80 -7.12 2.59 7.65
CA LEU A 80 -5.88 3.29 7.95
C LEU A 80 -5.01 3.44 6.69
N PHE A 81 -5.05 2.43 5.82
CA PHE A 81 -4.40 2.39 4.51
C PHE A 81 -5.47 2.04 3.50
N GLY A 82 -5.88 2.97 2.63
CA GLY A 82 -6.95 2.74 1.65
C GLY A 82 -7.32 4.02 0.92
N SER A 83 -8.20 3.89 -0.08
CA SER A 83 -8.68 5.06 -0.82
C SER A 83 -9.53 5.96 0.11
N PRO A 84 -9.23 7.26 0.19
CA PRO A 84 -10.07 8.21 0.91
C PRO A 84 -11.35 8.55 0.11
N TYR A 85 -11.40 8.20 -1.18
CA TYR A 85 -12.49 8.54 -2.10
C TYR A 85 -13.52 7.42 -2.23
N ASP A 86 -13.07 6.16 -2.24
CA ASP A 86 -13.93 4.99 -2.29
C ASP A 86 -13.53 3.99 -1.20
N HIS A 87 -14.38 3.89 -0.18
CA HIS A 87 -14.15 2.99 0.96
C HIS A 87 -14.46 1.51 0.65
N THR A 88 -14.95 1.22 -0.55
CA THR A 88 -15.18 -0.15 -1.06
C THR A 88 -13.98 -0.68 -1.84
N GLU A 89 -13.09 0.20 -2.31
CA GLU A 89 -11.85 -0.16 -2.98
C GLU A 89 -10.76 -0.56 -1.99
N VAL A 90 -10.80 -1.81 -1.54
CA VAL A 90 -9.84 -2.39 -0.57
C VAL A 90 -8.57 -2.94 -1.21
N TRP A 91 -8.53 -3.03 -2.54
CA TRP A 91 -7.47 -3.72 -3.29
C TRP A 91 -6.07 -3.16 -2.97
N ALA A 92 -5.92 -1.84 -2.89
CA ALA A 92 -4.64 -1.20 -2.59
C ALA A 92 -4.20 -1.49 -1.14
N SER A 93 -5.15 -1.55 -0.21
CA SER A 93 -4.92 -1.93 1.19
C SER A 93 -4.45 -3.37 1.32
N VAL A 94 -5.05 -4.27 0.54
CA VAL A 94 -4.67 -5.69 0.46
C VAL A 94 -3.25 -5.85 -0.08
N VAL A 95 -2.90 -5.16 -1.17
CA VAL A 95 -1.54 -5.15 -1.72
C VAL A 95 -0.53 -4.63 -0.70
N PHE A 96 -0.84 -3.53 -0.02
CA PHE A 96 0.04 -3.00 1.02
C PHE A 96 0.18 -3.96 2.20
N LYS A 97 -0.88 -4.64 2.62
CA LYS A 97 -0.83 -5.68 3.66
C LYS A 97 0.06 -6.86 3.26
N ALA A 98 -0.02 -7.30 2.00
CA ALA A 98 0.87 -8.35 1.49
C ALA A 98 2.32 -7.89 1.50
N HIS A 99 2.60 -6.64 1.10
CA HIS A 99 3.93 -6.04 1.21
C HIS A 99 4.43 -6.02 2.66
N VAL A 100 3.60 -5.62 3.62
CA VAL A 100 3.93 -5.61 5.06
C VAL A 100 4.31 -7.00 5.54
N LYS A 101 3.53 -8.02 5.14
CA LYS A 101 3.79 -9.43 5.50
C LYS A 101 5.19 -9.88 5.07
N VAL A 102 5.60 -9.57 3.84
CA VAL A 102 6.93 -9.97 3.32
C VAL A 102 8.06 -9.05 3.79
N SER A 103 7.75 -7.81 4.21
CA SER A 103 8.71 -6.85 4.72
C SER A 103 9.08 -7.02 6.20
N GLY A 104 8.53 -8.02 6.89
CA GLY A 104 8.81 -8.33 8.30
C GLY A 104 7.59 -8.26 9.23
N GLY A 105 6.38 -8.10 8.68
CA GLY A 105 5.11 -8.24 9.41
C GLY A 105 4.66 -7.01 10.22
N SER A 106 5.37 -5.88 10.15
CA SER A 106 5.00 -4.64 10.83
C SER A 106 4.74 -3.52 9.83
N TYR A 107 3.61 -2.83 10.02
CA TYR A 107 3.23 -1.66 9.21
C TYR A 107 4.21 -0.49 9.43
N GLU A 108 4.71 -0.31 10.65
CA GLU A 108 5.71 0.70 10.99
C GLU A 108 7.01 0.47 10.22
N VAL A 109 7.48 -0.77 10.16
CA VAL A 109 8.70 -1.14 9.42
C VAL A 109 8.50 -0.94 7.92
N ALA A 110 7.36 -1.38 7.37
CA ALA A 110 7.05 -1.20 5.96
C ALA A 110 6.95 0.29 5.60
N THR A 111 6.39 1.11 6.47
CA THR A 111 6.29 2.56 6.24
C THR A 111 7.62 3.28 6.35
N ALA A 112 8.46 2.93 7.32
CA ALA A 112 9.79 3.52 7.46
C ALA A 112 10.72 3.23 6.27
N ARG A 113 10.51 2.12 5.54
CA ARG A 113 11.31 1.73 4.36
C ARG A 113 10.99 2.53 3.09
N GLY A 114 9.87 3.23 3.05
CA GLY A 114 9.47 4.07 1.93
C GLY A 114 9.07 3.31 0.66
N LEU A 115 9.08 4.02 -0.48
CA LEU A 115 8.50 3.60 -1.76
C LEU A 115 9.25 2.45 -2.47
N GLY A 116 10.59 2.50 -2.44
CA GLY A 116 11.45 1.66 -3.28
C GLY A 116 11.18 0.17 -3.12
N PRO A 117 11.15 -0.37 -1.89
CA PRO A 117 10.86 -1.79 -1.66
C PRO A 117 9.46 -2.22 -2.11
N LEU A 118 8.45 -1.35 -1.98
CA LEU A 118 7.10 -1.66 -2.47
C LEU A 118 7.08 -1.75 -4.00
N LEU A 119 7.71 -0.81 -4.69
CA LEU A 119 7.85 -0.89 -6.15
C LEU A 119 8.65 -2.12 -6.57
N GLY A 120 9.71 -2.47 -5.85
CA GLY A 120 10.48 -3.68 -6.10
C GLY A 120 9.62 -4.94 -6.01
N HIS A 121 8.75 -5.03 -5.00
CA HIS A 121 7.84 -6.17 -4.85
C HIS A 121 6.72 -6.18 -5.91
N VAL A 122 6.16 -5.02 -6.28
CA VAL A 122 5.02 -4.97 -7.22
C VAL A 122 5.48 -5.06 -8.68
N LEU A 123 6.66 -4.55 -9.03
CA LEU A 123 7.15 -4.50 -10.42
C LEU A 123 8.24 -5.53 -10.73
N GLY A 124 8.78 -6.20 -9.71
CA GLY A 124 9.98 -7.03 -9.87
C GLY A 124 11.24 -6.24 -10.24
N ALA A 125 11.23 -4.92 -10.03
CA ALA A 125 12.35 -4.05 -10.34
C ALA A 125 13.52 -4.31 -9.37
N ARG A 126 14.67 -4.72 -9.91
CA ARG A 126 15.88 -5.02 -9.12
C ARG A 126 16.62 -3.78 -8.58
N ASP A 127 16.24 -2.58 -9.02
CA ASP A 127 16.88 -1.33 -8.59
C ASP A 127 15.94 -0.13 -8.80
N ALA A 128 15.06 0.14 -7.82
CA ALA A 128 14.40 1.44 -7.75
C ALA A 128 15.46 2.49 -7.36
N ARG A 129 16.05 3.17 -8.35
CA ARG A 129 17.06 4.20 -8.09
C ARG A 129 16.37 5.49 -7.63
N THR A 130 16.56 5.85 -6.37
CA THR A 130 16.24 7.19 -5.89
C THR A 130 17.31 8.16 -6.39
N VAL A 131 16.95 9.03 -7.33
CA VAL A 131 17.85 10.07 -7.85
C VAL A 131 17.60 11.37 -7.08
N PRO A 132 18.59 11.93 -6.36
CA PRO A 132 18.43 13.22 -5.70
C PRO A 132 18.19 14.33 -6.73
N LEU A 133 17.11 15.10 -6.57
CA LEU A 133 16.80 16.23 -7.46
C LEU A 133 17.86 17.34 -7.42
N SER A 134 18.69 17.38 -6.37
CA SER A 134 19.84 18.28 -6.28
C SER A 134 20.92 18.03 -7.34
N GLY A 135 20.94 16.85 -7.95
CA GLY A 135 21.85 16.50 -9.05
C GLY A 135 21.30 16.78 -10.46
N LEU A 136 20.03 17.19 -10.59
CA LEU A 136 19.37 17.47 -11.88
C LEU A 136 19.32 18.97 -12.22
N ARG A 137 19.90 19.84 -11.38
CA ARG A 137 20.15 21.24 -11.72
C ARG A 137 21.54 21.37 -12.35
N GLY A 138 21.61 21.10 -13.65
CA GLY A 138 22.77 21.45 -14.46
C GLY A 138 23.02 20.47 -15.59
N GLU A 139 22.24 20.59 -16.66
CA GLU A 139 22.70 20.65 -18.06
C GLU A 139 21.75 21.57 -18.83
#